data_AF-A0A964LLE5-F1
#
_entry.id   AF-A0A964LLE5-F1
#
_cell.length_a   1.000
_cell.length_b   1.000
_cell.length_c   1.000
_cell.angle_alpha   90.00
_cell.angle_beta   90.00
_cell.angle_gamma   90.00
#
_symmetry.space_group_name_H-M   'P 1'
#
loop_
_entity.id
_entity.type
_entity.pdbx_description
1 polymer ?
#
loop_
_entity_poly.entity_id
_entity_poly.type
_entity_poly.pdbx_seq_one_letter_code
_entity_poly.pdbx_strand_id
1 'polypeptide(L)'
;MVPIRHSGAGVVPVRIRHSPGRRRDRRLRMAGGPGGAQSEEIAMTTFQRTVESFQQGTLTMPAEQYVSPAVFAEEVDRIGHKEWHCVGRTERIAKPGDFFLRTLAGEPLIILRDRHGQARAHFNVCRHRGTQICEKESGHFSETIQCPYHAWTYSTDGRLIGAPHMQDTVGFAKADYGLHQARVAEWEGFVFVNLDPNAAPFEEVFAPMIGRLARFGLANLTIGRRVSYDINSNWKLVFQNYSECLHCPTIHPELNCKLPYTSGANDLVEGRYLGGYMELTEGNDSVTMSGRPCARPIADLSVADRRRAYYYTLMPNLMLSIHSDYVNYYMMWPVSAERCTVESEWLFHPDAFGDPAFNPEDAVAMWDITNRQDWHITEQSLIGIKSRRYQPGPFSARESIPAAWDRAYLAMMGR
;
A
#
# COMPACT_ATOMS: atom_id res chain seq x y z
N MET A 1 23.59 -13.81 49.36
CA MET A 1 24.57 -14.83 49.80
C MET A 1 24.28 -16.14 49.08
N VAL A 2 25.33 -16.87 48.68
CA VAL A 2 25.33 -18.15 47.94
C VAL A 2 26.24 -19.11 48.73
N PRO A 3 25.84 -20.37 49.05
CA PRO A 3 26.30 -21.61 48.34
C PRO A 3 25.25 -22.77 48.31
N ILE A 4 25.37 -23.97 47.68
CA ILE A 4 26.14 -24.55 46.54
C ILE A 4 25.48 -25.91 46.11
N ARG A 5 25.36 -26.20 44.79
CA ARG A 5 25.57 -27.46 43.97
C ARG A 5 25.25 -28.88 44.52
N HIS A 6 25.06 -29.98 43.75
CA HIS A 6 24.77 -30.33 42.33
C HIS A 6 24.49 -31.86 42.17
N SER A 7 24.07 -32.29 40.97
CA SER A 7 24.12 -33.66 40.38
C SER A 7 23.09 -34.69 40.89
N GLY A 8 22.70 -35.73 40.12
CA GLY A 8 23.17 -36.18 38.79
C GLY A 8 22.14 -37.03 38.01
N ALA A 9 22.53 -37.54 36.84
CA ALA A 9 21.64 -38.21 35.88
C ALA A 9 21.46 -39.73 36.11
N GLY A 10 20.40 -40.31 35.54
CA GLY A 10 20.16 -41.76 35.52
C GLY A 10 19.30 -42.20 34.33
N VAL A 11 19.83 -43.09 33.49
CA VAL A 11 19.18 -43.62 32.26
C VAL A 11 18.60 -45.01 32.51
N VAL A 12 17.42 -45.30 31.97
CA VAL A 12 16.76 -46.62 32.05
C VAL A 12 17.12 -47.50 30.84
N PRO A 13 17.54 -48.77 31.02
CA PRO A 13 17.94 -49.65 29.92
C PRO A 13 16.82 -50.63 29.49
N VAL A 14 16.75 -50.94 28.19
CA VAL A 14 16.09 -52.16 27.67
C VAL A 14 16.98 -52.82 26.61
N ARG A 15 17.20 -54.13 26.73
CA ARG A 15 17.95 -54.98 25.78
C ARG A 15 16.98 -55.87 24.98
N ILE A 16 17.15 -55.98 23.66
CA ILE A 16 16.81 -57.19 22.87
C ILE A 16 17.94 -57.49 21.86
N ARG A 17 18.08 -58.75 21.43
CA ARG A 17 19.28 -59.37 20.81
C ARG A 17 19.32 -59.35 19.26
N HIS A 18 20.55 -59.46 18.74
CA HIS A 18 21.04 -59.93 17.43
C HIS A 18 20.28 -61.14 16.80
N SER A 19 20.35 -61.53 15.50
CA SER A 19 21.02 -61.12 14.22
C SER A 19 20.53 -62.14 13.11
N PRO A 20 21.11 -62.33 11.89
CA PRO A 20 21.95 -61.53 10.96
C PRO A 20 21.39 -61.45 9.49
N GLY A 21 22.04 -60.71 8.57
CA GLY A 21 21.67 -60.79 7.13
C GLY A 21 22.48 -60.00 6.07
N ARG A 22 23.68 -60.49 5.70
CA ARG A 22 24.42 -60.29 4.42
C ARG A 22 24.49 -58.88 3.76
N ARG A 23 25.73 -58.35 3.70
CA ARG A 23 26.16 -57.35 2.69
C ARG A 23 26.04 -57.89 1.26
N ARG A 24 25.71 -57.03 0.29
CA ARG A 24 26.13 -57.14 -1.12
C ARG A 24 26.38 -55.74 -1.69
N ASP A 25 27.57 -55.54 -2.26
CA ASP A 25 27.87 -54.41 -3.14
C ASP A 25 27.00 -54.47 -4.40
N ARG A 26 26.54 -53.30 -4.87
CA ARG A 26 26.24 -53.10 -6.29
C ARG A 26 26.31 -51.64 -6.69
N ARG A 27 27.23 -51.33 -7.61
CA ARG A 27 27.21 -50.09 -8.40
C ARG A 27 25.98 -50.08 -9.32
N LEU A 28 25.20 -49.01 -9.30
CA LEU A 28 24.38 -48.52 -10.43
C LEU A 28 24.62 -47.01 -10.50
N ARG A 29 25.35 -46.53 -11.51
CA ARG A 29 24.88 -46.11 -12.84
C ARG A 29 23.89 -44.95 -12.79
N MET A 30 24.41 -43.79 -13.18
CA MET A 30 23.70 -42.53 -13.40
C MET A 30 22.67 -42.66 -14.52
N ALA A 31 21.45 -42.24 -14.22
CA ALA A 31 20.43 -41.71 -15.12
C ALA A 31 19.52 -40.85 -14.23
N GLY A 32 19.08 -39.65 -14.59
CA GLY A 32 19.24 -38.93 -15.85
C GLY A 32 18.11 -37.90 -15.91
N GLY A 33 18.41 -36.65 -15.54
CA GLY A 33 17.45 -35.54 -15.54
C GLY A 33 17.37 -34.79 -14.20
N PRO A 34 17.85 -33.55 -14.19
CA PRO A 34 17.03 -32.41 -13.83
C PRO A 34 16.48 -31.80 -15.13
N GLY A 35 15.17 -31.83 -15.31
CA GLY A 35 14.52 -30.88 -16.21
C GLY A 35 14.90 -29.48 -15.75
N GLY A 36 15.41 -28.65 -16.65
CA GLY A 36 16.03 -27.40 -16.26
C GLY A 36 15.12 -26.56 -15.38
N ALA A 37 15.69 -25.96 -14.33
CA ALA A 37 15.08 -24.76 -13.78
C ALA A 37 14.94 -23.79 -14.94
N GLN A 38 13.70 -23.54 -15.38
CA GLN A 38 13.41 -22.35 -16.14
C GLN A 38 13.73 -21.21 -15.18
N SER A 39 14.89 -20.60 -15.37
CA SER A 39 15.11 -19.23 -14.92
C SER A 39 13.98 -18.43 -15.55
N GLU A 40 13.00 -18.03 -14.75
CA GLU A 40 12.07 -16.99 -15.16
C GLU A 40 12.93 -15.81 -15.58
N GLU A 41 12.89 -15.50 -16.88
CA GLU A 41 13.47 -14.29 -17.41
C GLU A 41 12.73 -13.15 -16.72
N ILE A 42 13.37 -12.54 -15.71
CA ILE A 42 12.90 -11.28 -15.14
C ILE A 42 12.95 -10.30 -16.30
N ALA A 43 11.77 -10.08 -16.92
CA ALA A 43 11.64 -9.28 -18.12
C ALA A 43 12.31 -7.93 -17.86
N MET A 44 13.36 -7.61 -18.64
CA MET A 44 14.15 -6.42 -18.40
C MET A 44 13.26 -5.19 -18.46
N THR A 45 13.06 -4.55 -17.30
CA THR A 45 12.23 -3.36 -17.15
C THR A 45 12.67 -2.29 -18.13
N THR A 46 11.86 -2.07 -19.15
CA THR A 46 12.17 -1.16 -20.25
C THR A 46 11.45 0.16 -20.00
N PHE A 47 12.21 1.22 -19.77
CA PHE A 47 11.69 2.56 -19.56
C PHE A 47 11.57 3.31 -20.89
N GLN A 48 10.46 4.02 -21.06
CA GLN A 48 10.14 4.88 -22.22
C GLN A 48 10.07 6.33 -21.76
N ARG A 49 10.58 7.29 -22.55
CA ARG A 49 10.42 8.72 -22.17
C ARG A 49 8.94 9.09 -22.22
N THR A 50 8.48 9.99 -21.34
CA THR A 50 7.05 10.38 -21.26
C THR A 50 6.42 10.73 -22.63
N VAL A 51 7.18 11.41 -23.50
CA VAL A 51 6.73 11.79 -24.86
C VAL A 51 6.60 10.63 -25.85
N GLU A 52 7.21 9.48 -25.57
CA GLU A 52 7.16 8.27 -26.42
C GLU A 52 5.95 7.39 -26.09
N SER A 53 5.49 7.41 -24.83
CA SER A 53 4.28 6.72 -24.37
C SER A 53 2.97 7.48 -24.63
N PHE A 54 3.01 8.66 -25.25
CA PHE A 54 1.83 9.50 -25.43
C PHE A 54 0.94 9.03 -26.60
N GLN A 55 -0.36 8.89 -26.34
CA GLN A 55 -1.38 8.65 -27.35
C GLN A 55 -1.94 9.98 -27.85
N GLN A 56 -1.83 10.25 -29.15
CA GLN A 56 -2.28 11.52 -29.75
C GLN A 56 -3.80 11.68 -29.68
N GLY A 57 -4.26 12.93 -29.47
CA GLY A 57 -5.68 13.27 -29.47
C GLY A 57 -6.44 12.97 -28.18
N THR A 58 -5.75 12.51 -27.11
CA THR A 58 -6.36 12.35 -25.79
C THR A 58 -6.72 13.71 -25.18
N LEU A 59 -7.95 13.83 -24.68
CA LEU A 59 -8.44 14.99 -23.95
C LEU A 59 -8.61 14.64 -22.46
N THR A 60 -8.58 15.65 -21.59
CA THR A 60 -8.99 15.53 -20.18
C THR A 60 -10.47 15.11 -20.09
N MET A 61 -10.87 14.52 -18.96
CA MET A 61 -12.27 14.14 -18.75
C MET A 61 -13.26 15.33 -18.77
N PRO A 62 -14.56 15.09 -19.10
CA PRO A 62 -15.62 16.09 -18.93
C PRO A 62 -15.81 16.53 -17.48
N ALA A 63 -16.26 17.77 -17.26
CA ALA A 63 -16.46 18.35 -15.92
C ALA A 63 -17.27 17.47 -14.96
N GLU A 64 -18.28 16.79 -15.48
CA GLU A 64 -19.15 15.89 -14.70
C GLU A 64 -18.35 14.82 -13.93
N GLN A 65 -17.25 14.32 -14.49
CA GLN A 65 -16.39 13.34 -13.80
C GLN A 65 -15.80 13.90 -12.51
N TYR A 66 -15.54 15.21 -12.45
CA TYR A 66 -14.89 15.85 -11.30
C TYR A 66 -15.88 16.46 -10.31
N VAL A 67 -17.08 16.88 -10.73
CA VAL A 67 -18.00 17.68 -9.89
C VAL A 67 -19.32 16.98 -9.55
N SER A 68 -19.67 15.88 -10.22
CA SER A 68 -20.99 15.26 -10.04
C SER A 68 -21.05 14.37 -8.78
N PRO A 69 -21.95 14.65 -7.82
CA PRO A 69 -22.18 13.75 -6.69
C PRO A 69 -22.72 12.37 -7.12
N ALA A 70 -23.38 12.28 -8.29
CA ALA A 70 -23.86 11.03 -8.84
C ALA A 70 -22.71 10.17 -9.41
N VAL A 71 -21.71 10.79 -10.05
CA VAL A 71 -20.48 10.09 -10.44
C VAL A 71 -19.72 9.63 -9.19
N PHE A 72 -19.60 10.49 -8.17
CA PHE A 72 -18.94 10.10 -6.92
C PHE A 72 -19.64 8.91 -6.21
N ALA A 73 -20.97 8.85 -6.22
CA ALA A 73 -21.69 7.68 -5.72
C ALA A 73 -21.36 6.41 -6.53
N GLU A 74 -21.29 6.51 -7.86
CA GLU A 74 -20.85 5.40 -8.72
C GLU A 74 -19.38 5.02 -8.47
N GLU A 75 -18.48 5.97 -8.16
CA GLU A 75 -17.09 5.69 -7.77
C GLU A 75 -17.02 4.90 -6.46
N VAL A 76 -17.85 5.23 -5.46
CA VAL A 76 -17.94 4.48 -4.20
C VAL A 76 -18.39 3.03 -4.48
N ASP A 77 -19.42 2.83 -5.30
CA ASP A 77 -19.96 1.52 -5.64
C ASP A 77 -19.02 0.67 -6.52
N ARG A 78 -18.38 1.27 -7.53
CA ARG A 78 -17.56 0.56 -8.53
C ARG A 78 -16.09 0.45 -8.18
N ILE A 79 -15.54 1.43 -7.47
CA ILE A 79 -14.14 1.45 -7.08
C ILE A 79 -14.07 1.09 -5.60
N GLY A 80 -14.66 1.92 -4.73
CA GLY A 80 -14.62 1.77 -3.27
C GLY A 80 -14.98 0.37 -2.76
N HIS A 81 -16.06 -0.22 -3.27
CA HIS A 81 -16.52 -1.56 -2.86
C HIS A 81 -15.93 -2.73 -3.65
N LYS A 82 -15.21 -2.53 -4.77
CA LYS A 82 -14.78 -3.61 -5.68
C LYS A 82 -13.28 -3.74 -5.88
N GLU A 83 -12.51 -2.70 -5.58
CA GLU A 83 -11.08 -2.63 -5.86
C GLU A 83 -10.25 -2.79 -4.59
N TRP A 84 -8.99 -3.19 -4.76
CA TRP A 84 -8.05 -3.37 -3.65
C TRP A 84 -7.48 -2.01 -3.20
N HIS A 85 -7.77 -1.60 -1.97
CA HIS A 85 -7.32 -0.34 -1.38
C HIS A 85 -6.22 -0.57 -0.36
N CYS A 86 -5.14 0.22 -0.41
CA CYS A 86 -4.15 0.30 0.66
C CYS A 86 -4.78 0.96 1.89
N VAL A 87 -4.83 0.26 3.03
CA VAL A 87 -5.46 0.76 4.28
C VAL A 87 -4.44 1.20 5.34
N GLY A 88 -3.16 0.84 5.16
CA GLY A 88 -2.06 1.23 6.05
C GLY A 88 -0.84 0.31 5.91
N ARG A 89 0.13 0.49 6.81
CA ARG A 89 1.34 -0.34 6.90
C ARG A 89 1.13 -1.59 7.78
N THR A 90 1.77 -2.69 7.40
CA THR A 90 1.89 -3.95 8.16
C THR A 90 2.43 -3.71 9.57
N GLU A 91 3.32 -2.73 9.77
CA GLU A 91 3.89 -2.39 11.09
C GLU A 91 2.84 -1.93 12.11
N ARG A 92 1.66 -1.45 11.67
CA ARG A 92 0.53 -1.11 12.56
C ARG A 92 -0.15 -2.34 13.17
N ILE A 93 0.13 -3.53 12.63
CA ILE A 93 -0.38 -4.84 13.08
C ILE A 93 0.79 -5.83 13.21
N ALA A 94 1.90 -5.37 13.81
CA ALA A 94 3.15 -6.12 13.88
C ALA A 94 3.06 -7.38 14.76
N LYS A 95 2.29 -7.34 15.86
CA LYS A 95 2.14 -8.47 16.79
C LYS A 95 0.70 -9.01 16.77
N PRO A 96 0.48 -10.31 16.99
CA PRO A 96 -0.84 -10.87 17.22
C PRO A 96 -1.63 -10.06 18.26
N GLY A 97 -2.87 -9.72 17.94
CA GLY A 97 -3.73 -8.85 18.76
C GLY A 97 -3.67 -7.37 18.38
N ASP A 98 -2.57 -6.88 17.79
CA ASP A 98 -2.46 -5.49 17.33
C ASP A 98 -3.50 -5.20 16.24
N PHE A 99 -4.14 -4.03 16.33
CA PHE A 99 -5.19 -3.61 15.39
C PHE A 99 -5.20 -2.09 15.15
N PHE A 100 -5.79 -1.70 14.02
CA PHE A 100 -6.25 -0.34 13.75
C PHE A 100 -7.60 -0.33 13.01
N LEU A 101 -8.27 0.81 13.07
CA LEU A 101 -9.54 1.03 12.39
C LEU A 101 -9.35 1.87 11.12
N ARG A 102 -10.12 1.53 10.09
CA ARG A 102 -10.32 2.33 8.87
C ARG A 102 -11.77 2.25 8.43
N THR A 103 -12.24 3.28 7.74
CA THR A 103 -13.49 3.27 7.00
C THR A 103 -13.17 3.24 5.52
N LEU A 104 -13.72 2.27 4.79
CA LEU A 104 -13.54 2.13 3.34
C LEU A 104 -14.94 2.13 2.70
N ALA A 105 -15.19 3.00 1.72
CA ALA A 105 -16.50 3.13 1.07
C ALA A 105 -17.69 3.27 2.05
N GLY A 106 -17.48 3.92 3.20
CA GLY A 106 -18.49 4.05 4.27
C GLY A 106 -18.54 2.87 5.26
N GLU A 107 -17.93 1.73 4.94
CA GLU A 107 -17.91 0.54 5.79
C GLU A 107 -16.78 0.61 6.85
N PRO A 108 -17.10 0.50 8.16
CA PRO A 108 -16.10 0.54 9.21
C PRO A 108 -15.43 -0.83 9.39
N LEU A 109 -14.11 -0.86 9.42
CA LEU A 109 -13.29 -2.08 9.46
C LEU A 109 -12.37 -2.12 10.69
N ILE A 110 -12.16 -3.31 11.23
CA ILE A 110 -11.08 -3.65 12.16
C ILE A 110 -10.02 -4.42 11.38
N ILE A 111 -8.85 -3.80 11.17
CA ILE A 111 -7.68 -4.42 10.54
C ILE A 111 -6.76 -4.87 11.66
N LEU A 112 -6.43 -6.16 11.71
CA LEU A 112 -5.69 -6.74 12.84
C LEU A 112 -4.81 -7.94 12.45
N ARG A 113 -3.85 -8.27 13.32
CA ARG A 113 -3.07 -9.51 13.27
C ARG A 113 -3.72 -10.57 14.15
N ASP A 114 -4.13 -11.70 13.58
CA ASP A 114 -4.72 -12.77 14.39
C ASP A 114 -3.67 -13.55 15.21
N ARG A 115 -4.13 -14.40 16.13
CA ARG A 115 -3.25 -15.22 17.00
C ARG A 115 -2.34 -16.20 16.24
N HIS A 116 -2.60 -16.43 14.94
CA HIS A 116 -1.80 -17.29 14.08
C HIS A 116 -0.83 -16.50 13.19
N GLY A 117 -0.79 -15.17 13.32
CA GLY A 117 0.10 -14.29 12.55
C GLY A 117 -0.50 -13.80 11.22
N GLN A 118 -1.75 -14.14 10.91
CA GLN A 118 -2.38 -13.71 9.66
C GLN A 118 -3.02 -12.34 9.81
N ALA A 119 -2.86 -11.46 8.82
CA ALA A 119 -3.65 -10.25 8.72
C ALA A 119 -5.13 -10.61 8.50
N ARG A 120 -6.03 -9.83 9.11
CA ARG A 120 -7.50 -9.94 9.00
C ARG A 120 -8.10 -8.55 8.84
N ALA A 121 -9.18 -8.46 8.07
CA ALA A 121 -10.05 -7.29 8.01
C ALA A 121 -11.49 -7.75 8.30
N HIS A 122 -12.00 -7.42 9.49
CA HIS A 122 -13.40 -7.70 9.86
C HIS A 122 -14.22 -6.43 9.75
N PHE A 123 -15.48 -6.54 9.32
CA PHE A 123 -16.42 -5.44 9.49
C PHE A 123 -16.60 -5.17 10.99
N ASN A 124 -16.48 -3.91 11.40
CA ASN A 124 -16.56 -3.44 12.78
C ASN A 124 -18.02 -3.37 13.26
N VAL A 125 -18.80 -4.42 12.98
CA VAL A 125 -20.26 -4.45 13.10
C VAL A 125 -20.67 -5.76 13.77
N CYS A 126 -21.23 -5.67 14.99
CA CYS A 126 -21.63 -6.84 15.75
C CYS A 126 -22.81 -7.57 15.09
N ARG A 127 -22.65 -8.88 14.84
CA ARG A 127 -23.65 -9.75 14.20
C ARG A 127 -24.96 -9.94 14.99
N HIS A 128 -25.06 -9.41 16.21
CA HIS A 128 -26.30 -9.42 17.01
C HIS A 128 -27.26 -8.28 16.62
N ARG A 129 -26.83 -7.02 16.78
CA ARG A 129 -27.68 -5.82 16.62
C ARG A 129 -26.97 -4.65 15.90
N GLY A 130 -25.94 -4.94 15.11
CA GLY A 130 -25.24 -3.96 14.27
C GLY A 130 -24.33 -2.97 15.00
N THR A 131 -24.14 -3.13 16.32
CA THR A 131 -23.33 -2.19 17.11
C THR A 131 -21.86 -2.19 16.70
N GLN A 132 -21.28 -0.99 16.57
CA GLN A 132 -19.84 -0.83 16.39
C GLN A 132 -19.09 -1.52 17.55
N ILE A 133 -18.11 -2.37 17.22
CA ILE A 133 -17.46 -3.23 18.21
C ILE A 133 -16.30 -2.51 18.89
N CYS A 134 -15.54 -1.73 18.12
CA CYS A 134 -14.40 -0.98 18.60
C CYS A 134 -14.46 0.49 18.15
N GLU A 135 -14.26 1.41 19.09
CA GLU A 135 -14.22 2.85 18.85
C GLU A 135 -12.78 3.39 18.82
N LYS A 136 -11.84 2.69 19.45
CA LYS A 136 -10.44 3.14 19.56
C LYS A 136 -9.72 2.92 18.23
N GLU A 137 -9.20 3.99 17.63
CA GLU A 137 -8.56 3.97 16.29
C GLU A 137 -7.42 2.95 16.13
N SER A 138 -6.73 2.60 17.23
CA SER A 138 -5.73 1.52 17.25
C SER A 138 -5.46 1.01 18.66
N GLY A 139 -4.97 -0.21 18.76
CA GLY A 139 -4.64 -0.83 20.03
C GLY A 139 -4.25 -2.29 19.90
N HIS A 140 -4.50 -3.05 20.97
CA HIS A 140 -4.15 -4.45 21.08
C HIS A 140 -5.31 -5.20 21.76
N PHE A 141 -5.84 -6.23 21.11
CA PHE A 141 -6.75 -7.21 21.72
C PHE A 141 -5.92 -8.29 22.40
N SER A 142 -6.13 -8.52 23.70
CA SER A 142 -5.39 -9.54 24.46
C SER A 142 -5.59 -10.96 23.93
N GLU A 143 -6.85 -11.34 23.67
CA GLU A 143 -7.21 -12.66 23.12
C GLU A 143 -8.46 -12.64 22.23
N THR A 144 -9.41 -11.74 22.53
CA THR A 144 -10.75 -11.74 21.94
C THR A 144 -11.25 -10.34 21.62
N ILE A 145 -12.12 -10.25 20.64
CA ILE A 145 -12.86 -9.04 20.26
C ILE A 145 -14.23 -9.12 20.92
N GLN A 146 -14.58 -8.21 21.83
CA GLN A 146 -15.87 -8.23 22.55
C GLN A 146 -16.72 -7.01 22.21
N CYS A 147 -17.98 -7.22 21.84
CA CYS A 147 -18.94 -6.15 21.61
C CYS A 147 -19.37 -5.50 22.93
N PRO A 148 -19.29 -4.16 23.07
CA PRO A 148 -19.56 -3.47 24.33
C PRO A 148 -21.04 -3.51 24.75
N TYR A 149 -21.98 -3.80 23.85
CA TYR A 149 -23.42 -3.70 24.15
C TYR A 149 -23.98 -4.92 24.90
N HIS A 150 -23.66 -6.14 24.44
CA HIS A 150 -24.21 -7.38 25.02
C HIS A 150 -23.15 -8.48 25.19
N ALA A 151 -21.87 -8.12 25.23
CA ALA A 151 -20.75 -9.04 25.45
C ALA A 151 -20.72 -10.27 24.51
N TRP A 152 -21.20 -10.13 23.27
CA TRP A 152 -20.89 -11.08 22.21
C TRP A 152 -19.39 -11.01 21.91
N THR A 153 -18.72 -12.14 22.03
CA THR A 153 -17.26 -12.26 21.99
C THR A 153 -16.83 -13.14 20.83
N TYR A 154 -15.94 -12.60 20.01
CA TYR A 154 -15.37 -13.23 18.82
C TYR A 154 -13.88 -13.50 19.05
N SER A 155 -13.33 -14.57 18.48
CA SER A 155 -11.87 -14.71 18.38
C SER A 155 -11.32 -13.76 17.31
N THR A 156 -10.01 -13.50 17.33
CA THR A 156 -9.34 -12.62 16.35
C THR A 156 -9.44 -13.11 14.90
N ASP A 157 -9.76 -14.39 14.69
CA ASP A 157 -10.13 -14.97 13.38
C ASP A 157 -11.57 -14.66 12.94
N GLY A 158 -12.36 -13.91 13.73
CA GLY A 158 -13.74 -13.49 13.45
C GLY A 158 -14.83 -14.46 13.93
N ARG A 159 -14.51 -15.69 14.34
CA ARG A 159 -15.54 -16.67 14.76
C ARG A 159 -16.19 -16.25 16.09
N LEU A 160 -17.52 -16.37 16.19
CA LEU A 160 -18.26 -16.12 17.43
C LEU A 160 -18.00 -17.26 18.44
N ILE A 161 -17.41 -16.92 19.59
CA ILE A 161 -17.06 -17.88 20.64
C ILE A 161 -17.92 -17.73 21.90
N GLY A 162 -18.35 -16.51 22.23
CA GLY A 162 -19.23 -16.19 23.37
C GLY A 162 -20.47 -15.42 22.91
N ALA A 163 -21.65 -15.84 23.35
CA ALA A 163 -22.91 -15.17 23.08
C ALA A 163 -23.83 -15.38 24.31
N PRO A 164 -23.84 -14.46 25.28
CA PRO A 164 -24.56 -14.63 26.54
C PRO A 164 -26.06 -14.90 26.33
N HIS A 165 -26.61 -15.83 27.11
CA HIS A 165 -28.03 -16.22 27.12
C HIS A 165 -28.61 -16.78 25.80
N MET A 166 -27.80 -16.98 24.76
CA MET A 166 -28.28 -17.52 23.49
C MET A 166 -28.55 -19.04 23.52
N GLN A 167 -28.18 -19.77 24.57
CA GLN A 167 -28.45 -21.21 24.68
C GLN A 167 -29.94 -21.56 24.70
N ASP A 168 -30.79 -20.63 25.13
CA ASP A 168 -32.25 -20.80 25.20
C ASP A 168 -32.95 -20.33 23.89
N THR A 169 -32.17 -19.83 22.92
CA THR A 169 -32.69 -19.38 21.61
C THR A 169 -32.77 -20.56 20.64
N VAL A 170 -33.99 -21.01 20.35
CA VAL A 170 -34.24 -22.11 19.40
C VAL A 170 -33.65 -21.79 18.03
N GLY A 171 -32.85 -22.71 17.49
CA GLY A 171 -32.23 -22.58 16.17
C GLY A 171 -30.96 -21.73 16.11
N PHE A 172 -30.47 -21.18 17.23
CA PHE A 172 -29.22 -20.42 17.23
C PHE A 172 -27.98 -21.32 17.17
N ALA A 173 -27.17 -21.19 16.13
CA ALA A 173 -25.83 -21.78 16.06
C ALA A 173 -24.76 -20.68 15.89
N LYS A 174 -23.76 -20.66 16.77
CA LYS A 174 -22.67 -19.64 16.74
C LYS A 174 -21.93 -19.56 15.40
N ALA A 175 -21.90 -20.66 14.64
CA ALA A 175 -21.23 -20.74 13.34
C ALA A 175 -21.76 -19.73 12.31
N ASP A 176 -23.07 -19.43 12.34
CA ASP A 176 -23.73 -18.57 11.35
C ASP A 176 -23.49 -17.07 11.61
N TYR A 177 -22.97 -16.75 12.81
CA TYR A 177 -22.85 -15.41 13.37
C TYR A 177 -21.41 -14.96 13.64
N GLY A 178 -20.41 -15.54 12.96
CA GLY A 178 -19.05 -14.96 12.92
C GLY A 178 -19.01 -13.58 12.24
N LEU A 179 -18.04 -12.73 12.57
CA LEU A 179 -17.85 -11.43 11.93
C LEU A 179 -17.74 -11.60 10.41
N HIS A 180 -18.40 -10.71 9.67
CA HIS A 180 -18.15 -10.60 8.23
C HIS A 180 -16.71 -10.13 8.00
N GLN A 181 -16.10 -10.65 6.94
CA GLN A 181 -14.71 -10.37 6.59
C GLN A 181 -14.64 -9.70 5.24
N ALA A 182 -13.81 -8.66 5.14
CA ALA A 182 -13.32 -8.16 3.86
C ALA A 182 -12.11 -9.00 3.45
N ARG A 183 -11.81 -9.05 2.15
CA ARG A 183 -10.58 -9.71 1.66
C ARG A 183 -9.38 -8.85 2.08
N VAL A 184 -8.27 -9.49 2.43
CA VAL A 184 -7.06 -8.81 2.90
C VAL A 184 -5.82 -9.43 2.27
N ALA A 185 -4.83 -8.61 1.95
CA ALA A 185 -3.52 -9.02 1.43
C ALA A 185 -2.41 -8.12 2.02
N GLU A 186 -1.17 -8.61 2.00
CA GLU A 186 0.01 -7.84 2.41
C GLU A 186 1.04 -7.83 1.27
N TRP A 187 1.53 -6.64 0.91
CA TRP A 187 2.48 -6.44 -0.19
C TRP A 187 3.43 -5.30 0.15
N GLU A 188 4.74 -5.53 0.05
CA GLU A 188 5.79 -4.51 0.29
C GLU A 188 5.65 -3.78 1.66
N GLY A 189 5.07 -4.46 2.67
CA GLY A 189 4.78 -3.92 4.00
C GLY A 189 3.55 -3.03 4.09
N PHE A 190 2.72 -2.99 3.05
CA PHE A 190 1.39 -2.38 3.04
C PHE A 190 0.31 -3.45 3.18
N VAL A 191 -0.79 -3.10 3.86
CA VAL A 191 -1.99 -3.92 3.97
C VAL A 191 -3.03 -3.41 2.98
N PHE A 192 -3.55 -4.31 2.15
CA PHE A 192 -4.63 -4.03 1.21
C PHE A 192 -5.91 -4.72 1.63
N VAL A 193 -7.05 -4.06 1.37
CA VAL A 193 -8.39 -4.60 1.62
C VAL A 193 -9.27 -4.44 0.39
N ASN A 194 -10.13 -5.43 0.15
CA ASN A 194 -11.21 -5.35 -0.84
C ASN A 194 -12.53 -5.82 -0.21
N LEU A 195 -13.59 -5.03 -0.39
CA LEU A 195 -14.90 -5.30 0.22
C LEU A 195 -15.72 -6.35 -0.55
N ASP A 196 -15.44 -6.60 -1.83
CA ASP A 196 -16.13 -7.63 -2.60
C ASP A 196 -15.60 -9.03 -2.22
N PRO A 197 -16.41 -9.93 -1.65
CA PRO A 197 -15.98 -11.30 -1.36
C PRO A 197 -15.56 -12.05 -2.63
N ASN A 198 -16.06 -11.66 -3.80
CA ASN A 198 -15.79 -12.27 -5.10
C ASN A 198 -14.64 -11.58 -5.88
N ALA A 199 -13.97 -10.57 -5.30
CA ALA A 199 -12.84 -9.95 -5.99
C ALA A 199 -11.74 -10.98 -6.31
N ALA A 200 -11.07 -10.77 -7.44
CA ALA A 200 -9.95 -11.59 -7.87
C ALA A 200 -8.83 -11.59 -6.80
N PRO A 201 -8.06 -12.70 -6.68
CA PRO A 201 -6.88 -12.77 -5.82
C PRO A 201 -5.96 -11.56 -5.99
N PHE A 202 -5.36 -11.09 -4.90
CA PHE A 202 -4.54 -9.89 -4.91
C PHE A 202 -3.37 -10.04 -5.89
N GLU A 203 -2.76 -11.22 -5.90
CA GLU A 203 -1.61 -11.61 -6.71
C GLU A 203 -1.91 -11.57 -8.21
N GLU A 204 -3.15 -11.86 -8.62
CA GLU A 204 -3.60 -11.74 -10.02
C GLU A 204 -3.78 -10.28 -10.42
N VAL A 205 -4.39 -9.47 -9.56
CA VAL A 205 -4.62 -8.04 -9.82
C VAL A 205 -3.29 -7.27 -9.83
N PHE A 206 -2.42 -7.53 -8.85
CA PHE A 206 -1.13 -6.85 -8.67
C PHE A 206 0.03 -7.49 -9.45
N ALA A 207 -0.22 -8.47 -10.33
CA ALA A 207 0.82 -9.17 -11.10
C ALA A 207 1.89 -8.25 -11.76
N PRO A 208 1.55 -7.06 -12.33
CA PRO A 208 2.56 -6.14 -12.88
C PRO A 208 3.53 -5.52 -11.85
N MET A 209 3.16 -5.55 -10.56
CA MET A 209 3.88 -4.96 -9.42
C MET A 209 4.57 -6.00 -8.53
N ILE A 210 4.20 -7.28 -8.58
CA ILE A 210 4.86 -8.35 -7.82
C ILE A 210 6.34 -8.43 -8.23
N GLY A 211 7.24 -8.39 -7.24
CA GLY A 211 8.68 -8.39 -7.45
C GLY A 211 9.29 -7.09 -8.01
N ARG A 212 8.51 -6.22 -8.67
CA ARG A 212 9.02 -4.99 -9.33
C ARG A 212 9.79 -4.08 -8.36
N LEU A 213 9.30 -3.93 -7.13
CA LEU A 213 9.86 -3.01 -6.14
C LEU A 213 10.74 -3.69 -5.07
N ALA A 214 10.90 -5.02 -5.11
CA ALA A 214 11.56 -5.79 -4.06
C ALA A 214 12.99 -5.32 -3.72
N ARG A 215 13.71 -4.78 -4.72
CA ARG A 215 15.06 -4.20 -4.58
C ARG A 215 15.14 -3.01 -3.62
N PHE A 216 14.03 -2.33 -3.35
CA PHE A 216 13.95 -1.21 -2.40
C PHE A 216 13.65 -1.65 -0.96
N GLY A 217 13.28 -2.92 -0.74
CA GLY A 217 13.07 -3.47 0.61
C GLY A 217 11.97 -2.79 1.42
N LEU A 218 10.93 -2.27 0.76
CA LEU A 218 9.88 -1.42 1.35
C LEU A 218 9.20 -2.04 2.59
N ALA A 219 9.09 -3.36 2.61
CA ALA A 219 8.55 -4.12 3.75
C ALA A 219 9.35 -3.93 5.05
N ASN A 220 10.65 -3.62 4.96
CA ASN A 220 11.57 -3.54 6.09
C ASN A 220 11.75 -2.10 6.63
N LEU A 221 11.12 -1.10 6.01
CA LEU A 221 11.23 0.30 6.40
C LEU A 221 10.23 0.67 7.51
N THR A 222 10.58 1.67 8.32
CA THR A 222 9.79 2.14 9.47
C THR A 222 9.29 3.56 9.23
N ILE A 223 8.04 3.87 9.62
CA ILE A 223 7.50 5.23 9.57
C ILE A 223 8.29 6.16 10.50
N GLY A 224 8.95 7.18 9.93
CA GLY A 224 9.59 8.26 10.68
C GLY A 224 8.75 9.52 10.81
N ARG A 225 7.84 9.78 9.85
CA ARG A 225 6.94 10.94 9.87
C ARG A 225 5.60 10.62 9.20
N ARG A 226 4.52 11.24 9.69
CA ARG A 226 3.23 11.38 9.01
C ARG A 226 2.84 12.87 8.92
N VAL A 227 2.26 13.27 7.80
CA VAL A 227 1.55 14.55 7.61
C VAL A 227 0.21 14.24 6.96
N SER A 228 -0.86 14.90 7.42
CA SER A 228 -2.21 14.73 6.88
C SER A 228 -2.70 16.02 6.23
N TYR A 229 -3.31 15.89 5.05
CA TYR A 229 -3.87 17.00 4.28
C TYR A 229 -5.37 16.80 4.07
N ASP A 230 -6.09 17.91 4.04
CA ASP A 230 -7.51 18.02 3.70
C ASP A 230 -7.60 18.98 2.52
N ILE A 231 -8.12 18.52 1.38
CA ILE A 231 -7.93 19.14 0.07
C ILE A 231 -9.30 19.36 -0.55
N ASN A 232 -9.63 20.60 -0.93
CA ASN A 232 -10.90 20.95 -1.56
C ASN A 232 -10.87 20.70 -3.08
N SER A 233 -10.40 19.50 -3.47
CA SER A 233 -10.32 19.06 -4.86
C SER A 233 -10.85 17.64 -5.03
N ASN A 234 -11.22 17.30 -6.27
CA ASN A 234 -11.58 15.94 -6.64
C ASN A 234 -10.35 15.04 -6.58
N TRP A 235 -10.47 13.85 -5.99
CA TRP A 235 -9.38 12.90 -5.81
C TRP A 235 -8.63 12.54 -7.12
N LYS A 236 -9.30 12.59 -8.27
CA LYS A 236 -8.69 12.30 -9.57
C LYS A 236 -7.72 13.39 -10.02
N LEU A 237 -8.00 14.66 -9.69
CA LEU A 237 -7.10 15.78 -9.99
C LEU A 237 -5.78 15.66 -9.23
N VAL A 238 -5.82 15.14 -7.99
CA VAL A 238 -4.61 14.85 -7.20
C VAL A 238 -3.74 13.78 -7.86
N PHE A 239 -4.33 12.67 -8.32
CA PHE A 239 -3.57 11.64 -9.05
C PHE A 239 -3.03 12.15 -10.39
N GLN A 240 -3.84 12.88 -11.15
CA GLN A 240 -3.43 13.47 -12.43
C GLN A 240 -2.24 14.41 -12.23
N ASN A 241 -2.30 15.30 -11.23
CA ASN A 241 -1.21 16.22 -10.89
C ASN A 241 0.06 15.47 -10.46
N TYR A 242 -0.04 14.48 -9.56
CA TYR A 242 1.11 13.66 -9.14
C TYR A 242 1.77 12.88 -10.30
N SER A 243 0.99 12.56 -11.34
CA SER A 243 1.43 11.72 -12.46
C SER A 243 2.25 12.45 -13.53
N GLU A 244 2.42 13.77 -13.43
CA GLU A 244 3.20 14.57 -14.40
C GLU A 244 4.04 15.64 -13.69
N CYS A 245 4.90 16.32 -14.45
CA CYS A 245 5.78 17.36 -13.92
C CYS A 245 5.92 18.55 -14.90
N LEU A 246 5.01 18.68 -15.86
CA LEU A 246 4.89 19.83 -16.77
C LEU A 246 4.61 21.13 -15.98
N HIS A 247 3.88 21.05 -14.86
CA HIS A 247 3.67 22.18 -13.95
C HIS A 247 4.93 22.53 -13.12
N CYS A 248 5.83 21.56 -12.85
CA CYS A 248 6.93 21.71 -11.90
C CYS A 248 7.79 22.97 -12.08
N PRO A 249 8.22 23.37 -13.31
CA PRO A 249 9.03 24.57 -13.50
C PRO A 249 8.33 25.88 -13.12
N THR A 250 7.00 25.86 -13.05
CA THR A 250 6.18 27.04 -12.76
C THR A 250 5.80 27.14 -11.29
N ILE A 251 5.44 26.02 -10.64
CA ILE A 251 4.89 26.02 -9.27
C ILE A 251 5.79 25.42 -8.19
N HIS A 252 6.85 24.69 -8.54
CA HIS A 252 7.78 24.07 -7.58
C HIS A 252 9.24 24.53 -7.81
N PRO A 253 9.59 25.77 -7.45
CA PRO A 253 10.97 26.25 -7.58
C PRO A 253 11.97 25.38 -6.79
N GLU A 254 11.55 24.84 -5.64
CA GLU A 254 12.34 23.90 -4.84
C GLU A 254 12.54 22.55 -5.55
N LEU A 255 11.47 21.93 -6.08
CA LEU A 255 11.54 20.58 -6.67
C LEU A 255 12.23 20.57 -8.03
N ASN A 256 11.93 21.54 -8.88
CA ASN A 256 12.44 21.60 -10.25
C ASN A 256 13.98 21.76 -10.31
N CYS A 257 14.62 22.25 -9.24
CA CYS A 257 16.08 22.25 -9.14
C CYS A 257 16.68 20.87 -8.81
N LYS A 258 15.89 19.95 -8.22
CA LYS A 258 16.29 18.59 -7.84
C LYS A 258 15.94 17.56 -8.92
N LEU A 259 14.75 17.68 -9.50
CA LEU A 259 14.19 16.78 -10.51
C LEU A 259 13.79 17.59 -11.75
N PRO A 260 14.57 17.58 -12.84
CA PRO A 260 14.24 18.32 -14.05
C PRO A 260 13.12 17.59 -14.79
N TYR A 261 11.99 18.28 -15.01
CA TYR A 261 10.75 17.72 -15.62
C TYR A 261 10.92 17.03 -16.99
N THR A 262 12.08 17.21 -17.65
CA THR A 262 12.40 16.57 -18.93
C THR A 262 13.05 15.20 -18.80
N SER A 263 13.46 14.79 -17.60
CA SER A 263 14.13 13.50 -17.32
C SER A 263 13.21 12.30 -17.13
N GLY A 264 11.88 12.52 -17.08
CA GLY A 264 10.90 11.47 -16.80
C GLY A 264 10.91 10.32 -17.81
N ALA A 265 11.04 9.09 -17.28
CA ALA A 265 10.95 7.85 -18.04
C ALA A 265 10.12 6.80 -17.28
N ASN A 266 9.22 6.13 -17.98
CA ASN A 266 8.14 5.31 -17.43
C ASN A 266 8.29 3.85 -17.88
N ASP A 267 8.18 2.90 -16.95
CA ASP A 267 8.11 1.46 -17.21
C ASP A 267 6.68 0.90 -17.07
N LEU A 268 5.75 1.73 -16.62
CA LEU A 268 4.32 1.45 -16.52
C LEU A 268 3.53 2.62 -17.11
N VAL A 269 2.89 2.37 -18.26
CA VAL A 269 2.33 3.43 -19.14
C VAL A 269 0.87 3.24 -19.52
N GLU A 270 0.22 2.17 -19.04
CA GLU A 270 -1.19 1.86 -19.30
C GLU A 270 -1.77 0.99 -18.18
N GLY A 271 -3.07 1.15 -17.89
CA GLY A 271 -3.77 0.39 -16.86
C GLY A 271 -3.64 0.93 -15.43
N ARG A 272 -3.95 0.10 -14.42
CA ARG A 272 -4.11 0.50 -13.00
C ARG A 272 -2.82 0.88 -12.28
N TYR A 273 -1.67 0.57 -12.86
CA TYR A 273 -0.34 0.83 -12.30
C TYR A 273 0.46 1.65 -13.30
N LEU A 274 0.99 2.77 -12.86
CA LEU A 274 1.58 3.79 -13.73
C LEU A 274 2.80 4.41 -13.07
N GLY A 275 3.79 4.82 -13.88
CA GLY A 275 4.95 5.59 -13.43
C GLY A 275 6.30 5.05 -13.90
N GLY A 276 7.35 5.45 -13.18
CA GLY A 276 8.74 5.13 -13.45
C GLY A 276 9.69 5.98 -12.62
N TYR A 277 10.58 6.76 -13.25
CA TYR A 277 11.55 7.60 -12.55
C TYR A 277 11.83 8.96 -13.21
N MET A 278 12.33 9.88 -12.39
CA MET A 278 13.07 11.08 -12.79
C MET A 278 14.53 10.97 -12.29
N GLU A 279 15.45 11.66 -12.96
CA GLU A 279 16.88 11.65 -12.56
C GLU A 279 17.22 12.87 -11.71
N LEU A 280 18.06 12.69 -10.69
CA LEU A 280 18.54 13.77 -9.84
C LEU A 280 19.50 14.69 -10.61
N THR A 281 19.19 15.99 -10.65
CA THR A 281 20.10 17.05 -11.13
C THR A 281 21.47 16.91 -10.48
N GLU A 282 22.53 17.08 -11.28
CA GLU A 282 23.92 17.06 -10.81
C GLU A 282 24.14 18.00 -9.62
N GLY A 283 24.90 17.55 -8.62
CA GLY A 283 25.12 18.27 -7.36
C GLY A 283 24.08 18.01 -6.26
N ASN A 284 22.97 17.31 -6.55
CA ASN A 284 22.06 16.77 -5.52
C ASN A 284 22.20 15.25 -5.44
N ASP A 285 22.18 14.70 -4.23
CA ASP A 285 22.23 13.27 -3.92
C ASP A 285 20.91 12.73 -3.31
N SER A 286 19.98 13.61 -2.96
CA SER A 286 18.59 13.25 -2.63
C SER A 286 17.62 14.39 -2.95
N VAL A 287 16.32 14.10 -2.94
CA VAL A 287 15.22 15.07 -3.06
C VAL A 287 14.91 15.63 -1.67
N THR A 288 15.76 16.52 -1.19
CA THR A 288 15.63 17.18 0.12
C THR A 288 15.89 18.67 -0.05
N MET A 289 15.54 19.51 0.93
CA MET A 289 15.81 20.96 0.84
C MET A 289 17.31 21.20 0.64
N SER A 290 18.17 20.52 1.41
CA SER A 290 19.62 20.63 1.27
C SER A 290 20.20 19.93 0.02
N GLY A 291 19.43 19.07 -0.64
CA GLY A 291 19.89 18.22 -1.76
C GLY A 291 20.80 17.07 -1.34
N ARG A 292 21.02 16.85 -0.03
CA ARG A 292 21.83 15.75 0.52
C ARG A 292 20.93 14.67 1.13
N PRO A 293 21.42 13.43 1.32
CA PRO A 293 20.64 12.39 1.98
C PRO A 293 20.27 12.82 3.41
N CYS A 294 19.02 12.59 3.79
CA CYS A 294 18.49 12.89 5.13
C CYS A 294 18.56 11.68 6.07
N ALA A 295 18.88 10.51 5.53
CA ALA A 295 19.09 9.26 6.26
C ALA A 295 20.15 8.40 5.53
N ARG A 296 20.50 7.25 6.13
CA ARG A 296 21.23 6.20 5.43
C ARG A 296 20.38 5.55 4.32
N PRO A 297 20.98 4.92 3.30
CA PRO A 297 20.22 4.29 2.21
C PRO A 297 19.17 3.27 2.68
N ILE A 298 18.03 3.21 1.99
CA ILE A 298 16.91 2.30 2.32
C ILE A 298 17.26 0.82 2.07
N ALA A 299 18.16 0.56 1.12
CA ALA A 299 18.62 -0.77 0.72
C ALA A 299 20.02 -0.65 0.07
N ASP A 300 20.61 -1.78 -0.31
CA ASP A 300 21.83 -1.77 -1.14
C ASP A 300 21.48 -1.49 -2.62
N LEU A 301 21.31 -0.20 -2.92
CA LEU A 301 20.86 0.28 -4.21
C LEU A 301 22.00 0.39 -5.22
N SER A 302 21.68 0.13 -6.51
CA SER A 302 22.61 0.34 -7.61
C SER A 302 22.99 1.81 -7.77
N VAL A 303 24.10 2.10 -8.46
CA VAL A 303 24.51 3.49 -8.76
C VAL A 303 23.41 4.24 -9.52
N ALA A 304 22.68 3.57 -10.42
CA ALA A 304 21.56 4.16 -11.15
C ALA A 304 20.36 4.46 -10.24
N ASP A 305 19.97 3.52 -9.37
CA ASP A 305 18.86 3.73 -8.42
C ASP A 305 19.16 4.86 -7.43
N ARG A 306 20.42 5.02 -6.99
CA ARG A 306 20.85 6.14 -6.13
C ARG A 306 20.77 7.51 -6.82
N ARG A 307 20.68 7.56 -8.15
CA ARG A 307 20.56 8.80 -8.94
C ARG A 307 19.13 9.09 -9.39
N ARG A 308 18.13 8.32 -8.91
CA ARG A 308 16.74 8.39 -9.37
C ARG A 308 15.78 8.64 -8.22
N ALA A 309 14.72 9.39 -8.51
CA ALA A 309 13.50 9.40 -7.74
C ALA A 309 12.45 8.62 -8.54
N TYR A 310 11.97 7.50 -8.01
CA TYR A 310 10.92 6.72 -8.65
C TYR A 310 9.56 7.20 -8.17
N TYR A 311 8.61 7.37 -9.09
CA TYR A 311 7.23 7.75 -8.81
C TYR A 311 6.31 6.68 -9.38
N TYR A 312 5.37 6.18 -8.57
CA TYR A 312 4.37 5.23 -9.01
C TYR A 312 2.98 5.56 -8.45
N THR A 313 1.98 5.49 -9.32
CA THR A 313 0.56 5.55 -8.97
C THR A 313 -0.04 4.15 -9.03
N LEU A 314 -0.61 3.71 -7.91
CA LEU A 314 -1.28 2.44 -7.74
C LEU A 314 -2.76 2.74 -7.46
N MET A 315 -3.61 2.54 -8.47
CA MET A 315 -5.05 2.74 -8.32
C MET A 315 -5.64 1.80 -7.28
N PRO A 316 -6.64 2.25 -6.49
CA PRO A 316 -7.30 3.54 -6.58
C PRO A 316 -6.79 4.58 -5.58
N ASN A 317 -5.83 4.26 -4.69
CA ASN A 317 -5.60 5.11 -3.50
C ASN A 317 -4.15 5.25 -2.99
N LEU A 318 -3.14 4.71 -3.69
CA LEU A 318 -1.74 4.73 -3.24
C LEU A 318 -0.81 5.41 -4.26
N MET A 319 0.08 6.28 -3.78
CA MET A 319 1.19 6.86 -4.56
C MET A 319 2.51 6.62 -3.83
N LEU A 320 3.58 6.29 -4.56
CA LEU A 320 4.89 5.90 -4.03
C LEU A 320 6.00 6.76 -4.64
N SER A 321 6.61 7.63 -3.85
CA SER A 321 7.84 8.36 -4.18
C SER A 321 9.04 7.70 -3.48
N ILE A 322 9.84 6.95 -4.22
CA ILE A 322 10.96 6.15 -3.70
C ILE A 322 12.28 6.84 -4.04
N HIS A 323 13.07 7.15 -3.01
CA HIS A 323 14.38 7.79 -3.11
C HIS A 323 15.47 6.86 -2.57
N SER A 324 16.73 7.30 -2.60
CA SER A 324 17.86 6.45 -2.19
C SER A 324 17.89 6.17 -0.68
N ASP A 325 17.39 7.11 0.11
CA ASP A 325 17.55 7.25 1.57
C ASP A 325 16.23 7.30 2.33
N TYR A 326 15.11 7.52 1.64
CA TYR A 326 13.76 7.40 2.20
C TYR A 326 12.73 7.05 1.12
N VAL A 327 11.53 6.68 1.56
CA VAL A 327 10.34 6.56 0.70
C VAL A 327 9.25 7.45 1.27
N ASN A 328 8.72 8.37 0.47
CA ASN A 328 7.48 9.05 0.81
C ASN A 328 6.32 8.37 0.07
N TYR A 329 5.30 7.94 0.79
CA TYR A 329 4.09 7.41 0.18
C TYR A 329 2.86 8.21 0.62
N TYR A 330 1.82 8.15 -0.20
CA TYR A 330 0.58 8.86 0.00
C TYR A 330 -0.59 7.88 -0.07
N MET A 331 -1.43 7.85 0.96
CA MET A 331 -2.74 7.20 0.91
C MET A 331 -3.81 8.27 0.80
N MET A 332 -4.54 8.28 -0.32
CA MET A 332 -5.62 9.23 -0.56
C MET A 332 -6.98 8.62 -0.24
N TRP A 333 -7.88 9.42 0.32
CA TRP A 333 -9.24 9.02 0.67
C TRP A 333 -10.23 10.03 0.08
N PRO A 334 -11.03 9.64 -0.94
CA PRO A 334 -12.11 10.46 -1.45
C PRO A 334 -13.18 10.68 -0.36
N VAL A 335 -13.60 11.93 -0.14
CA VAL A 335 -14.62 12.31 0.86
C VAL A 335 -15.92 12.74 0.17
N SER A 336 -15.81 13.42 -0.97
CA SER A 336 -16.91 13.74 -1.87
C SER A 336 -16.37 13.91 -3.30
N ALA A 337 -17.25 14.24 -4.25
CA ALA A 337 -16.82 14.69 -5.57
C ALA A 337 -15.84 15.88 -5.51
N GLU A 338 -15.86 16.68 -4.46
CA GLU A 338 -15.14 17.97 -4.40
C GLU A 338 -14.13 18.06 -3.24
N ARG A 339 -13.89 16.95 -2.53
CA ARG A 339 -12.99 16.91 -1.38
C ARG A 339 -12.35 15.54 -1.22
N CYS A 340 -11.08 15.53 -0.87
CA CYS A 340 -10.34 14.33 -0.47
C CYS A 340 -9.37 14.64 0.67
N THR A 341 -8.92 13.61 1.38
CA THR A 341 -7.81 13.72 2.34
C THR A 341 -6.63 12.87 1.89
N VAL A 342 -5.42 13.26 2.29
CA VAL A 342 -4.19 12.51 1.98
C VAL A 342 -3.37 12.33 3.24
N GLU A 343 -3.06 11.08 3.58
CA GLU A 343 -2.03 10.74 4.57
C GLU A 343 -0.71 10.53 3.83
N SER A 344 0.25 11.45 4.00
CA SER A 344 1.62 11.32 3.48
C SER A 344 2.55 10.84 4.60
N GLU A 345 3.36 9.82 4.33
CA GLU A 345 4.23 9.18 5.32
C GLU A 345 5.62 8.91 4.76
N TRP A 346 6.65 9.16 5.58
CA TRP A 346 8.05 8.97 5.22
C TRP A 346 8.58 7.73 5.93
N LEU A 347 9.00 6.74 5.15
CA LEU A 347 9.61 5.49 5.57
C LEU A 347 11.12 5.59 5.47
N PHE A 348 11.83 5.11 6.49
CA PHE A 348 13.29 5.11 6.58
C PHE A 348 13.83 3.74 6.97
N HIS A 349 15.10 3.48 6.70
CA HIS A 349 15.79 2.29 7.20
C HIS A 349 15.75 2.25 8.74
N PRO A 350 15.43 1.12 9.41
CA PRO A 350 15.27 1.07 10.88
C PRO A 350 16.48 1.58 11.67
N ASP A 351 17.71 1.24 11.23
CA ASP A 351 18.93 1.75 11.86
C ASP A 351 19.12 3.27 11.81
N ALA A 352 18.38 4.01 10.96
CA ALA A 352 18.51 5.47 10.85
C ALA A 352 18.12 6.18 12.16
N PHE A 353 17.18 5.61 12.93
CA PHE A 353 16.63 6.23 14.14
C PHE A 353 17.64 6.34 15.30
N GLY A 354 18.82 5.73 15.19
CA GLY A 354 19.94 5.89 16.13
C GLY A 354 21.14 6.66 15.56
N ASP A 355 21.09 7.11 14.31
CA ASP A 355 22.20 7.77 13.61
C ASP A 355 22.18 9.30 13.87
N PRO A 356 23.26 9.92 14.38
CA PRO A 356 23.34 11.37 14.54
C PRO A 356 23.18 12.18 13.24
N ALA A 357 23.34 11.56 12.06
CA ALA A 357 23.12 12.18 10.76
C ALA A 357 21.65 12.13 10.29
N PHE A 358 20.77 11.41 10.99
CA PHE A 358 19.36 11.30 10.63
C PHE A 358 18.60 12.61 10.85
N ASN A 359 18.08 13.19 9.77
CA ASN A 359 17.36 14.45 9.76
C ASN A 359 16.12 14.37 8.85
N PRO A 360 15.08 13.62 9.23
CA PRO A 360 13.92 13.36 8.36
C PRO A 360 13.21 14.65 7.92
N GLU A 361 13.30 15.72 8.72
CA GLU A 361 12.67 17.01 8.43
C GLU A 361 13.23 17.70 7.15
N ASP A 362 14.43 17.34 6.66
CA ASP A 362 14.98 17.87 5.38
C ASP A 362 14.21 17.33 4.15
N ALA A 363 13.72 16.09 4.23
CA ALA A 363 12.82 15.49 3.24
C ALA A 363 11.36 15.89 3.46
N VAL A 364 10.92 15.98 4.72
CA VAL A 364 9.54 16.35 5.06
C VAL A 364 9.26 17.80 4.67
N ALA A 365 10.17 18.74 4.92
CA ALA A 365 9.99 20.15 4.53
C ALA A 365 9.94 20.31 3.00
N MET A 366 10.79 19.59 2.26
CA MET A 366 10.82 19.57 0.80
C MET A 366 9.47 19.11 0.23
N TRP A 367 8.96 17.99 0.70
CA TRP A 367 7.69 17.46 0.20
C TRP A 367 6.46 18.20 0.76
N ASP A 368 6.48 18.73 1.98
CA ASP A 368 5.34 19.49 2.52
C ASP A 368 5.09 20.80 1.76
N ILE A 369 6.15 21.50 1.30
CA ILE A 369 5.96 22.70 0.46
C ILE A 369 5.45 22.33 -0.94
N THR A 370 6.02 21.29 -1.57
CA THR A 370 5.55 20.77 -2.87
C THR A 370 4.09 20.31 -2.80
N ASN A 371 3.75 19.44 -1.85
CA ASN A 371 2.38 18.97 -1.64
C ASN A 371 1.39 20.14 -1.48
N ARG A 372 1.76 21.20 -0.73
CA ARG A 372 0.88 22.39 -0.57
C ARG A 372 0.72 23.19 -1.86
N GLN A 373 1.76 23.27 -2.70
CA GLN A 373 1.69 23.87 -4.03
C GLN A 373 0.74 23.04 -4.93
N ASP A 374 0.80 21.71 -4.86
CA ASP A 374 -0.10 20.78 -5.58
C ASP A 374 -1.56 20.86 -5.12
N TRP A 375 -1.80 20.88 -3.81
CA TRP A 375 -3.14 21.04 -3.25
C TRP A 375 -3.75 22.37 -3.68
N HIS A 376 -2.96 23.44 -3.68
CA HIS A 376 -3.44 24.74 -4.15
C HIS A 376 -3.83 24.72 -5.65
N ILE A 377 -2.99 24.18 -6.53
CA ILE A 377 -3.29 24.18 -7.97
C ILE A 377 -4.45 23.23 -8.31
N THR A 378 -4.56 22.08 -7.64
CA THR A 378 -5.69 21.15 -7.82
C THR A 378 -7.01 21.73 -7.30
N GLU A 379 -7.01 22.55 -6.23
CA GLU A 379 -8.16 23.33 -5.80
C GLU A 379 -8.56 24.39 -6.85
N GLN A 380 -7.59 25.14 -7.41
CA GLN A 380 -7.88 26.10 -8.49
C GLN A 380 -8.43 25.40 -9.75
N SER A 381 -7.89 24.23 -10.11
CA SER A 381 -8.40 23.41 -11.21
C SER A 381 -9.86 23.01 -10.99
N LEU A 382 -10.24 22.57 -9.78
CA LEU A 382 -11.64 22.24 -9.49
C LEU A 382 -12.56 23.47 -9.61
N ILE A 383 -12.13 24.65 -9.13
CA ILE A 383 -12.87 25.91 -9.29
C ILE A 383 -13.07 26.23 -10.77
N GLY A 384 -12.04 26.05 -11.60
CA GLY A 384 -12.11 26.24 -13.05
C GLY A 384 -13.06 25.26 -13.75
N ILE A 385 -12.99 23.98 -13.40
CA ILE A 385 -13.81 22.90 -13.98
C ILE A 385 -15.31 23.08 -13.71
N LYS A 386 -15.68 23.68 -12.57
CA LYS A 386 -17.07 24.05 -12.23
C LYS A 386 -17.66 25.12 -13.16
N SER A 387 -16.84 25.83 -13.93
CA SER A 387 -17.31 26.84 -14.87
C SER A 387 -18.15 26.22 -16.00
N ARG A 388 -19.29 26.84 -16.32
CA ARG A 388 -20.09 26.51 -17.53
C ARG A 388 -19.33 26.72 -18.86
N ARG A 389 -18.09 27.23 -18.79
CA ARG A 389 -17.19 27.40 -19.94
C ARG A 389 -16.08 26.35 -20.01
N TYR A 390 -15.93 25.49 -19.00
CA TYR A 390 -15.00 24.37 -19.09
C TYR A 390 -15.43 23.40 -20.20
N GLN A 391 -14.45 22.95 -20.98
CA GLN A 391 -14.55 21.86 -21.93
C GLN A 391 -13.26 21.04 -21.82
N PRO A 392 -13.29 19.72 -22.07
CA PRO A 392 -12.11 18.87 -22.22
C PRO A 392 -10.99 19.54 -23.03
N GLY A 393 -9.82 19.69 -22.40
CA GLY A 393 -8.62 20.21 -23.04
C GLY A 393 -7.74 19.07 -23.57
N PRO A 394 -6.93 19.30 -24.62
CA PRO A 394 -5.96 18.29 -25.06
C PRO A 394 -4.81 18.16 -24.05
N PHE A 395 -4.43 16.93 -23.75
CA PHE A 395 -3.17 16.67 -23.02
C PHE A 395 -1.96 16.99 -23.90
N SER A 396 -0.89 17.49 -23.28
CA SER A 396 0.45 17.57 -23.85
C SER A 396 1.07 16.18 -23.99
N ALA A 397 2.03 16.03 -24.92
CA ALA A 397 2.86 14.83 -24.98
C ALA A 397 3.68 14.58 -23.70
N ARG A 398 3.78 15.57 -22.79
CA ARG A 398 4.39 15.41 -21.46
C ARG A 398 3.43 14.92 -20.38
N GLU A 399 2.16 14.70 -20.71
CA GLU A 399 1.09 14.29 -19.78
C GLU A 399 0.55 12.89 -20.16
N SER A 400 1.42 12.01 -20.67
CA SER A 400 1.02 10.66 -21.09
C SER A 400 0.51 9.78 -19.96
N ILE A 401 1.03 9.97 -18.74
CA ILE A 401 0.60 9.19 -17.58
C ILE A 401 -0.77 9.67 -17.05
N PRO A 402 -1.06 10.97 -16.87
CA PRO A 402 -2.43 11.45 -16.65
C PRO A 402 -3.43 10.96 -17.70
N ALA A 403 -3.05 10.99 -18.99
CA ALA A 403 -3.90 10.48 -20.07
C ALA A 403 -4.16 8.96 -19.97
N ALA A 404 -3.17 8.18 -19.51
CA ALA A 404 -3.34 6.74 -19.23
C ALA A 404 -4.17 6.48 -17.96
N TRP A 405 -4.00 7.31 -16.94
CA TRP A 405 -4.78 7.31 -15.72
C TRP A 405 -6.27 7.50 -16.04
N ASP A 406 -6.63 8.46 -16.89
CA ASP A 406 -8.02 8.70 -17.32
C ASP A 406 -8.62 7.47 -18.01
N ARG A 407 -7.87 6.79 -18.90
CA ARG A 407 -8.33 5.55 -19.55
C ARG A 407 -8.56 4.41 -18.56
N ALA A 408 -7.63 4.21 -17.63
CA ALA A 408 -7.74 3.16 -16.62
C ALA A 408 -8.92 3.41 -15.65
N TYR A 409 -9.13 4.66 -15.22
CA TYR A 409 -10.28 5.05 -14.40
C TYR A 409 -11.60 4.84 -15.16
N LEU A 410 -11.71 5.28 -16.42
CA LEU A 410 -12.92 5.08 -17.21
C LEU A 410 -13.25 3.59 -17.40
N ALA A 411 -12.23 2.76 -17.63
CA ALA A 411 -12.40 1.30 -17.70
C ALA A 411 -12.90 0.69 -16.37
N MET A 412 -12.41 1.17 -15.21
CA MET A 412 -12.93 0.77 -13.89
C MET A 412 -14.39 1.21 -13.67
N MET A 413 -14.77 2.37 -14.23
CA MET A 413 -16.16 2.84 -14.27
C MET A 413 -17.03 2.11 -15.31
N GLY A 414 -16.45 1.23 -16.13
CA GLY A 414 -17.14 0.48 -17.18
C GLY A 414 -17.54 1.34 -18.39
N ARG A 415 -16.70 2.29 -18.78
CA ARG A 415 -16.95 3.31 -19.82
C ARG A 415 -15.95 3.21 -20.97
#